data_AF-A0A9P5QIP0-F1
#
_entry.id   AF-A0A9P5QIP0-F1
#
_cell.length_a   1.000
_cell.length_b   1.000
_cell.length_c   1.000
_cell.angle_alpha   90.00
_cell.angle_beta   90.00
_cell.angle_gamma   90.00
#
_symmetry.space_group_name_H-M   'P 1'
#
loop_
_entity.id
_entity.type
_entity.pdbx_description
1 polymer ?
#
loop_
_entity_poly.entity_id
_entity_poly.type
_entity_poly.pdbx_seq_one_letter_code
_entity_poly.pdbx_strand_id
1 'polypeptide(L)'
;MLLRNIPRAFSKKIVIVLVTLFMGVMFLELRALSRNQQASSPPALHLYENKDPVVSRNPNHDPDHCNNLPHIRHPRGIQILRDPKEKPIKIFHWEQTNWPGSIDWKKESLTLCPIPLDLQPFFDRYRISKIQNPTIKWETGYAPCFFWSYQDRVGTCNTKKYGNLDFVITFNYTEFNTADVVYMNNLFLLRHPEPPYYDVQLLPPRTSQQSWVSHFHSESVAYYPHVAIPGFIRQFDLTMGSPPQLMDDPHPPYRISDELVQELANVAPSYPLDKTPENYMGFLVSNCSPLNDRNKIMNELVDKIGAHSYGICYHNKDFPEGMDKNGPNWEEDKKKVLSKYPFSLAAENSNCLGYVTEKFYDVLAIGAIPVYMGASDVVDYVPEGSYIDSRDFKSTEALVEYIKKVDRSQFYKWKDIVKKDPSRFCKKCKESVSDYGCSILENVNFI
;
A
#
# COMPACT_ATOMS: atom_id res chain seq x y z
N MET A 1 48.17 -53.40 15.90
CA MET A 1 49.04 -53.80 17.03
C MET A 1 50.12 -52.73 17.20
N LEU A 2 49.81 -51.63 17.90
CA LEU A 2 50.74 -50.59 18.44
C LEU A 2 49.93 -49.38 18.96
N LEU A 3 49.05 -49.59 19.94
CA LEU A 3 48.42 -48.51 20.71
C LEU A 3 48.12 -49.02 22.13
N ARG A 4 49.17 -49.19 22.93
CA ARG A 4 49.05 -49.24 24.40
C ARG A 4 50.07 -48.24 24.94
N ASN A 5 49.59 -47.35 25.81
CA ASN A 5 50.26 -46.20 26.42
C ASN A 5 50.18 -44.87 25.63
N ILE A 6 48.97 -44.29 25.61
CA ILE A 6 48.81 -42.82 25.51
C ILE A 6 48.07 -42.38 26.79
N PRO A 7 48.60 -41.43 27.58
CA PRO A 7 47.95 -40.96 28.80
C PRO A 7 46.58 -40.30 28.50
N ARG A 8 45.58 -40.55 29.36
CA ARG A 8 44.16 -40.14 29.19
C ARG A 8 43.91 -38.64 28.92
N ALA A 9 44.90 -37.76 29.12
CA ALA A 9 44.82 -36.33 28.79
C ALA A 9 45.10 -36.01 27.30
N PHE A 10 45.81 -36.89 26.58
CA PHE A 10 46.18 -36.68 25.17
C PHE A 10 45.12 -37.19 24.18
N SER A 11 44.26 -38.13 24.56
CA SER A 11 43.23 -38.66 23.64
C SER A 11 42.04 -37.70 23.45
N LYS A 12 41.68 -36.88 24.45
CA LYS A 12 40.58 -35.92 24.31
C LYS A 12 40.91 -34.77 23.35
N LYS A 13 42.15 -34.28 23.34
CA LYS A 13 42.55 -33.20 22.41
C LYS A 13 42.60 -33.66 20.96
N ILE A 14 43.06 -34.89 20.70
CA ILE A 14 43.11 -35.44 19.33
C ILE A 14 41.70 -35.73 18.80
N VAL A 15 40.79 -36.24 19.64
CA VAL A 15 39.39 -36.45 19.25
C VAL A 15 38.68 -35.11 18.97
N ILE A 16 38.91 -34.08 19.78
CA ILE A 16 38.33 -32.75 19.54
C ILE A 16 38.86 -32.13 18.23
N VAL A 17 40.16 -32.24 17.96
CA VAL A 17 40.78 -31.73 16.71
C VAL A 17 40.27 -32.50 15.49
N LEU A 18 40.13 -33.82 15.57
CA LEU A 18 39.57 -34.63 14.48
C LEU A 18 38.09 -34.32 14.23
N VAL A 19 37.28 -34.13 15.28
CA VAL A 19 35.86 -33.76 15.14
C VAL A 19 35.70 -32.35 14.58
N THR A 20 36.55 -31.39 14.97
CA THR A 20 36.52 -30.03 14.39
C THR A 20 37.01 -29.99 12.95
N LEU A 21 38.01 -30.79 12.57
CA LEU A 21 38.41 -30.95 11.17
C LEU A 21 37.32 -31.64 10.34
N PHE A 22 36.67 -32.69 10.85
CA PHE A 22 35.59 -33.37 10.14
C PHE A 22 34.35 -32.47 9.97
N MET A 23 33.97 -31.72 11.00
CA MET A 23 32.90 -30.72 10.90
C MET A 23 33.29 -29.58 9.94
N GLY A 24 34.54 -29.12 9.95
CA GLY A 24 35.03 -28.09 9.03
C GLY A 24 34.98 -28.54 7.56
N VAL A 25 35.36 -29.78 7.26
CA VAL A 25 35.29 -30.37 5.91
C VAL A 25 33.85 -30.59 5.49
N MET A 26 32.97 -31.06 6.38
CA MET A 26 31.54 -31.20 6.08
C MET A 26 30.86 -29.84 5.81
N PHE A 27 31.24 -28.78 6.54
CA PHE A 27 30.76 -27.41 6.28
C PHE A 27 31.29 -26.85 4.95
N LEU A 28 32.52 -27.20 4.56
CA LEU A 28 33.09 -26.83 3.26
C LEU A 28 32.42 -27.58 2.10
N GLU A 29 32.14 -28.87 2.26
CA GLU A 29 31.39 -29.67 1.27
C GLU A 29 29.92 -29.24 1.17
N LEU A 30 29.26 -28.92 2.28
CA LEU A 30 27.89 -28.36 2.27
C LEU A 30 27.84 -26.97 1.62
N ARG A 31 28.87 -26.12 1.80
CA ARG A 31 29.00 -24.84 1.07
C ARG A 31 29.31 -25.05 -0.42
N ALA A 32 30.07 -26.08 -0.79
CA ALA A 32 30.37 -26.42 -2.17
C ALA A 32 29.15 -27.03 -2.89
N LEU A 33 28.36 -27.86 -2.20
CA LEU A 33 27.11 -28.44 -2.70
C LEU A 33 26.01 -27.38 -2.81
N SER A 34 25.92 -26.43 -1.87
CA SER A 34 25.05 -25.26 -1.95
C SER A 34 25.38 -24.34 -3.13
N ARG A 35 26.67 -24.15 -3.47
CA ARG A 35 27.09 -23.38 -4.64
C ARG A 35 26.78 -24.06 -5.98
N ASN A 36 26.75 -25.39 -6.01
CA ASN A 36 26.54 -26.16 -7.25
C ASN A 36 25.08 -26.52 -7.56
N GLN A 37 24.13 -26.21 -6.68
CA GLN A 37 22.69 -26.43 -6.92
C GLN A 37 21.90 -25.15 -7.23
N GLN A 38 22.54 -23.99 -7.27
CA GLN A 38 21.95 -22.81 -7.90
C GLN A 38 22.04 -23.01 -9.41
N ALA A 39 21.00 -23.61 -10.00
CA ALA A 39 20.74 -23.49 -11.43
C ALA A 39 20.97 -22.02 -11.80
N SER A 40 21.92 -21.78 -12.70
CA SER A 40 22.39 -20.43 -13.05
C SER A 40 21.20 -19.60 -13.53
N SER A 41 20.61 -18.84 -12.63
CA SER A 41 19.50 -17.96 -12.96
C SER A 41 20.06 -16.89 -13.89
N PRO A 42 19.35 -16.52 -14.96
CA PRO A 42 19.80 -15.47 -15.86
C PRO A 42 20.07 -14.18 -15.05
N PRO A 43 21.12 -13.41 -15.40
CA PRO A 43 21.47 -12.22 -14.65
C PRO A 43 20.30 -11.23 -14.67
N ALA A 44 20.05 -10.60 -13.53
CA ALA A 44 19.02 -9.60 -13.42
C ALA A 44 19.48 -8.29 -14.09
N LEU A 45 18.64 -7.69 -14.94
CA LEU A 45 18.95 -6.48 -15.72
C LEU A 45 17.90 -5.39 -15.45
N HIS A 46 18.28 -4.12 -15.59
CA HIS A 46 17.31 -3.02 -15.61
C HIS A 46 16.73 -2.87 -17.03
N LEU A 47 15.40 -2.92 -17.17
CA LEU A 47 14.74 -3.00 -18.49
C LEU A 47 14.90 -1.74 -19.35
N TYR A 48 15.13 -0.56 -18.75
CA TYR A 48 15.23 0.70 -19.47
C TYR A 48 16.33 1.57 -18.88
N GLU A 49 17.52 1.56 -19.51
CA GLU A 49 18.60 2.51 -19.15
C GLU A 49 18.47 3.84 -19.91
N ASN A 50 17.67 3.86 -20.99
CA ASN A 50 17.52 5.02 -21.88
C ASN A 50 16.22 5.79 -21.62
N LYS A 51 16.30 7.13 -21.70
CA LYS A 51 15.15 8.04 -21.60
C LYS A 51 14.13 7.72 -22.70
N ASP A 52 12.88 7.45 -22.32
CA ASP A 52 11.78 7.28 -23.27
C ASP A 52 11.49 8.62 -23.99
N PRO A 53 11.50 8.70 -25.33
CA PRO A 53 11.14 9.91 -26.07
C PRO A 53 9.66 10.33 -25.84
N VAL A 54 8.81 9.47 -25.29
CA VAL A 54 7.39 9.71 -24.98
C VAL A 54 7.18 10.39 -23.61
N VAL A 55 8.23 10.82 -22.90
CA VAL A 55 8.13 11.60 -21.64
C VAL A 55 7.77 13.09 -21.89
N SER A 56 7.07 13.39 -22.99
CA SER A 56 6.91 14.77 -23.49
C SER A 56 5.87 15.63 -22.75
N ARG A 57 5.12 15.07 -21.80
CA ARG A 57 4.23 15.85 -20.93
C ARG A 57 4.58 15.63 -19.48
N ASN A 58 5.00 16.70 -18.81
CA ASN A 58 5.05 16.72 -17.35
C ASN A 58 3.61 16.67 -16.83
N PRO A 59 3.16 15.58 -16.21
CA PRO A 59 1.83 15.58 -15.62
C PRO A 59 1.72 16.62 -14.49
N ASN A 60 2.82 17.01 -13.83
CA ASN A 60 2.78 18.12 -12.86
C ASN A 60 2.48 19.50 -13.49
N HIS A 61 2.54 19.65 -14.81
CA HIS A 61 2.20 20.90 -15.53
C HIS A 61 0.82 20.86 -16.19
N ASP A 62 0.10 19.74 -16.10
CA ASP A 62 -1.30 19.66 -16.51
C ASP A 62 -2.18 19.87 -15.26
N PRO A 63 -2.96 20.97 -15.18
CA PRO A 63 -3.76 21.28 -14.01
C PRO A 63 -4.86 20.26 -13.72
N ASP A 64 -5.22 19.41 -14.70
CA ASP A 64 -6.19 18.31 -14.53
C ASP A 64 -5.57 16.92 -14.80
N HIS A 65 -4.25 16.80 -14.59
CA HIS A 65 -3.51 15.58 -14.89
C HIS A 65 -4.00 14.33 -14.17
N CYS A 66 -4.75 14.45 -13.08
CA CYS A 66 -5.29 13.27 -12.42
C CYS A 66 -6.64 12.77 -12.96
N ASN A 67 -7.34 13.58 -13.77
CA ASN A 67 -8.59 13.18 -14.42
C ASN A 67 -8.45 13.03 -15.95
N ASN A 68 -7.42 13.65 -16.55
CA ASN A 68 -7.07 13.51 -17.96
C ASN A 68 -6.00 12.42 -18.19
N LEU A 69 -6.27 11.21 -17.72
CA LEU A 69 -5.31 10.10 -17.78
C LEU A 69 -5.31 9.43 -19.16
N PRO A 70 -4.16 8.89 -19.60
CA PRO A 70 -4.09 8.15 -20.86
C PRO A 70 -5.04 6.94 -20.85
N HIS A 71 -5.47 6.52 -22.04
CA HIS A 71 -6.30 5.33 -22.19
C HIS A 71 -5.61 4.07 -21.65
N ILE A 72 -6.44 3.11 -21.22
CA ILE A 72 -6.04 1.79 -20.75
C ILE A 72 -5.03 1.18 -21.73
N ARG A 73 -3.88 0.76 -21.20
CA ARG A 73 -2.87 0.03 -21.96
C ARG A 73 -3.44 -1.32 -22.43
N HIS A 74 -2.88 -1.92 -23.47
CA HIS A 74 -3.15 -3.33 -23.74
C HIS A 74 -2.49 -4.19 -22.64
N PRO A 75 -3.25 -4.93 -21.81
CA PRO A 75 -2.70 -5.68 -20.69
C PRO A 75 -1.71 -6.73 -21.19
N ARG A 76 -0.52 -6.78 -20.58
CA ARG A 76 0.43 -7.87 -20.81
C ARG A 76 0.23 -8.91 -19.72
N GLY A 77 -0.80 -9.75 -19.82
CA GLY A 77 -1.10 -10.75 -18.79
C GLY A 77 0.15 -11.49 -18.28
N ILE A 78 0.15 -11.90 -17.00
CA ILE A 78 1.31 -12.54 -16.37
C ILE A 78 1.61 -13.84 -17.11
N GLN A 79 2.87 -14.06 -17.49
CA GLN A 79 3.29 -15.29 -18.17
C GLN A 79 4.19 -16.11 -17.26
N ILE A 80 3.86 -17.39 -17.09
CA ILE A 80 4.64 -18.33 -16.29
C ILE A 80 4.96 -19.56 -17.17
N LEU A 81 6.25 -19.80 -17.40
CA LEU A 81 6.78 -20.84 -18.30
C LEU A 81 6.91 -22.19 -17.58
N ARG A 82 5.78 -22.81 -17.21
CA ARG A 82 5.73 -24.16 -16.59
C ARG A 82 4.29 -24.66 -16.48
N ASP A 83 4.12 -25.91 -16.05
CA ASP A 83 2.79 -26.45 -15.73
C ASP A 83 2.20 -25.79 -14.46
N PRO A 84 0.90 -25.42 -14.46
CA PRO A 84 0.22 -24.84 -13.30
C PRO A 84 0.30 -25.67 -12.02
N LYS A 85 0.40 -26.99 -12.12
CA LYS A 85 0.37 -27.92 -10.98
C LYS A 85 1.75 -28.40 -10.52
N GLU A 86 2.82 -27.97 -11.18
CA GLU A 86 4.18 -28.44 -10.87
C GLU A 86 4.62 -28.02 -9.46
N LYS A 87 4.39 -26.76 -9.11
CA LYS A 87 4.75 -26.17 -7.82
C LYS A 87 3.89 -24.93 -7.54
N PRO A 88 3.76 -24.52 -6.27
CA PRO A 88 3.11 -23.26 -5.93
C PRO A 88 3.75 -22.07 -6.67
N ILE A 89 2.93 -21.09 -7.05
CA ILE A 89 3.41 -19.82 -7.64
C ILE A 89 4.14 -19.03 -6.55
N LYS A 90 5.41 -18.71 -6.76
CA LYS A 90 6.19 -17.91 -5.83
C LYS A 90 6.06 -16.42 -6.17
N ILE A 91 5.44 -15.67 -5.27
CA ILE A 91 5.27 -14.22 -5.34
C ILE A 91 6.25 -13.59 -4.34
N PHE A 92 7.27 -12.90 -4.85
CA PHE A 92 8.13 -12.07 -4.01
C PHE A 92 7.43 -10.73 -3.74
N HIS A 93 7.16 -10.44 -2.47
CA HIS A 93 6.59 -9.16 -2.06
C HIS A 93 7.71 -8.13 -1.91
N TRP A 94 7.75 -7.22 -2.88
CA TRP A 94 8.64 -6.07 -2.87
C TRP A 94 7.92 -4.87 -2.23
N GLU A 95 8.22 -4.62 -0.95
CA GLU A 95 7.69 -3.47 -0.22
C GLU A 95 8.78 -2.41 -0.03
N GLN A 96 8.50 -1.19 -0.49
CA GLN A 96 9.36 -0.03 -0.25
C GLN A 96 8.87 0.73 0.96
N THR A 97 9.77 1.13 1.87
CA THR A 97 9.34 1.88 3.05
C THR A 97 9.10 3.35 2.70
N ASN A 98 7.84 3.77 2.85
CA ASN A 98 7.37 5.07 2.39
C ASN A 98 7.81 6.23 3.29
N TRP A 99 8.31 5.96 4.50
CA TRP A 99 8.64 6.97 5.50
C TRP A 99 10.01 6.71 6.16
N PRO A 100 11.13 6.78 5.41
CA PRO A 100 12.46 6.53 5.98
C PRO A 100 12.83 7.49 7.11
N GLY A 101 12.20 8.66 7.18
CA GLY A 101 12.49 9.69 8.19
C GLY A 101 12.04 9.34 9.61
N SER A 102 11.14 8.38 9.80
CA SER A 102 10.70 7.92 11.13
C SER A 102 11.49 6.71 11.64
N ILE A 103 12.44 6.20 10.84
CA ILE A 103 13.20 4.99 11.15
C ILE A 103 14.53 5.38 11.79
N ASP A 104 14.87 4.77 12.93
CA ASP A 104 16.21 4.86 13.51
C ASP A 104 17.19 3.98 12.72
N TRP A 105 17.68 4.49 11.60
CA TRP A 105 18.61 3.76 10.74
C TRP A 105 19.94 3.41 11.42
N LYS A 106 20.34 4.12 12.48
CA LYS A 106 21.54 3.72 13.25
C LYS A 106 21.28 2.41 13.97
N LYS A 107 20.11 2.27 14.59
CA LYS A 107 19.67 1.03 15.24
C LYS A 107 19.41 -0.08 14.22
N GLU A 108 18.62 0.18 13.18
CA GLU A 108 18.23 -0.84 12.20
C GLU A 108 19.44 -1.37 11.40
N SER A 109 20.48 -0.55 11.21
CA SER A 109 21.72 -0.98 10.53
C SER A 109 22.64 -1.84 11.38
N LEU A 110 22.31 -2.12 12.65
CA LEU A 110 23.11 -3.02 13.51
C LEU A 110 22.84 -4.50 13.23
N THR A 111 21.71 -4.83 12.61
CA THR A 111 21.31 -6.21 12.33
C THR A 111 21.08 -6.38 10.84
N LEU A 112 21.93 -7.19 10.20
CA LEU A 112 21.92 -7.36 8.75
C LEU A 112 21.47 -8.78 8.35
N CYS A 113 20.70 -8.86 7.27
CA CYS A 113 20.17 -10.07 6.69
C CYS A 113 20.72 -10.23 5.26
N PRO A 114 20.95 -11.48 4.80
CA PRO A 114 21.59 -11.74 3.51
C PRO A 114 20.69 -11.36 2.34
N ILE A 115 21.24 -10.81 1.27
CA ILE A 115 20.52 -10.52 0.02
C ILE A 115 21.29 -11.14 -1.17
N PRO A 116 20.61 -11.47 -2.28
CA PRO A 116 21.29 -11.79 -3.53
C PRO A 116 22.20 -10.62 -3.95
N LEU A 117 23.38 -10.94 -4.49
CA LEU A 117 24.33 -9.92 -4.94
C LEU A 117 23.76 -8.99 -6.00
N ASP A 118 22.81 -9.50 -6.82
CA ASP A 118 22.10 -8.71 -7.83
C ASP A 118 21.31 -7.55 -7.22
N LEU A 119 20.88 -7.67 -5.96
CA LEU A 119 20.16 -6.59 -5.25
C LEU A 119 21.09 -5.56 -4.61
N GLN A 120 22.40 -5.81 -4.54
CA GLN A 120 23.35 -4.90 -3.91
C GLN A 120 23.28 -3.46 -4.46
N PRO A 121 23.24 -3.22 -5.80
CA PRO A 121 23.13 -1.87 -6.34
C PRO A 121 21.87 -1.13 -5.91
N PHE A 122 20.74 -1.84 -5.77
CA PHE A 122 19.50 -1.25 -5.27
C PHE A 122 19.66 -0.78 -3.82
N PHE A 123 20.14 -1.64 -2.92
CA PHE A 123 20.29 -1.30 -1.50
C PHE A 123 21.34 -0.21 -1.27
N ASP A 124 22.43 -0.20 -2.03
CA ASP A 124 23.41 0.90 -1.96
C ASP A 124 22.81 2.23 -2.39
N ARG A 125 22.05 2.27 -3.49
CA ARG A 125 21.34 3.47 -3.92
C ARG A 125 20.30 3.93 -2.90
N TYR A 126 19.54 2.99 -2.34
CA TYR A 126 18.57 3.29 -1.29
C TYR A 126 19.25 3.93 -0.07
N ARG A 127 20.33 3.33 0.42
CA ARG A 127 21.12 3.84 1.56
C ARG A 127 21.66 5.25 1.29
N ILE A 128 22.26 5.47 0.12
CA ILE A 128 22.85 6.77 -0.25
C ILE A 128 21.75 7.84 -0.37
N SER A 129 20.66 7.53 -1.06
CA SER A 129 19.64 8.52 -1.41
C SER A 129 18.64 8.83 -0.28
N LYS A 130 18.25 7.82 0.52
CA LYS A 130 17.17 7.95 1.52
C LYS A 130 17.67 8.08 2.94
N ILE A 131 18.75 7.39 3.32
CA ILE A 131 19.27 7.43 4.70
C ILE A 131 20.16 8.66 4.91
N GLN A 132 20.92 9.06 3.87
CA GLN A 132 21.75 10.28 3.87
C GLN A 132 22.71 10.39 5.06
N ASN A 133 23.13 9.25 5.64
CA ASN A 133 24.10 9.19 6.72
C ASN A 133 25.36 8.44 6.24
N PRO A 134 26.49 9.15 6.01
CA PRO A 134 27.70 8.54 5.47
C PRO A 134 28.37 7.55 6.44
N THR A 135 28.02 7.57 7.74
CA THR A 135 28.57 6.62 8.72
C THR A 135 27.94 5.23 8.62
N ILE A 136 26.77 5.12 7.97
CA ILE A 136 26.07 3.86 7.79
C ILE A 136 26.57 3.19 6.51
N LYS A 137 27.17 2.01 6.67
CA LYS A 137 27.63 1.14 5.60
C LYS A 137 27.11 -0.27 5.85
N TRP A 138 26.68 -0.95 4.79
CA TRP A 138 26.24 -2.34 4.85
C TRP A 138 27.26 -3.20 4.12
N GLU A 139 27.50 -4.40 4.64
CA GLU A 139 28.41 -5.36 4.01
C GLU A 139 27.84 -5.83 2.67
N THR A 140 28.70 -6.12 1.69
CA THR A 140 28.29 -6.67 0.40
C THR A 140 27.51 -7.97 0.58
N GLY A 141 26.34 -8.07 -0.04
CA GLY A 141 25.43 -9.20 0.10
C GLY A 141 24.55 -9.11 1.35
N TYR A 142 24.48 -7.96 2.01
CA TYR A 142 23.65 -7.76 3.20
C TYR A 142 22.92 -6.41 3.20
N ALA A 143 21.74 -6.40 3.81
CA ALA A 143 20.94 -5.20 4.09
C ALA A 143 20.28 -5.32 5.48
N PRO A 144 19.82 -4.22 6.10
CA PRO A 144 19.10 -4.28 7.38
C PRO A 144 17.98 -5.31 7.39
N CYS A 145 17.95 -6.15 8.42
CA CYS A 145 16.84 -7.10 8.64
C CYS A 145 15.50 -6.40 8.84
N PHE A 146 15.48 -5.08 9.05
CA PHE A 146 14.28 -4.27 8.97
C PHE A 146 13.46 -4.53 7.69
N PHE A 147 14.10 -4.77 6.54
CA PHE A 147 13.40 -5.10 5.30
C PHE A 147 12.74 -6.49 5.31
N TRP A 148 13.04 -7.32 6.31
CA TRP A 148 12.55 -8.69 6.51
C TRP A 148 11.43 -8.77 7.56
N SER A 149 10.78 -7.66 7.90
CA SER A 149 9.86 -7.59 9.04
C SER A 149 8.58 -8.40 8.88
N TYR A 150 8.29 -8.89 7.68
CA TYR A 150 7.04 -9.60 7.37
C TYR A 150 7.24 -11.11 7.25
N GLN A 151 6.18 -11.84 7.58
CA GLN A 151 6.16 -13.29 7.52
C GLN A 151 5.61 -13.77 6.19
N ASP A 152 6.20 -14.85 5.70
CA ASP A 152 5.74 -15.53 4.50
C ASP A 152 4.32 -16.06 4.68
N ARG A 153 3.55 -16.04 3.59
CA ARG A 153 2.17 -16.49 3.57
C ARG A 153 1.99 -17.55 2.48
N VAL A 154 1.33 -18.64 2.83
CA VAL A 154 0.87 -19.63 1.86
C VAL A 154 -0.63 -19.49 1.65
N GLY A 155 -1.09 -19.76 0.44
CA GLY A 155 -2.51 -19.72 0.13
C GLY A 155 -2.86 -20.53 -1.11
N THR A 156 -4.16 -20.72 -1.29
CA THR A 156 -4.74 -21.36 -2.48
C THR A 156 -5.79 -20.43 -3.04
N CYS A 157 -5.76 -20.23 -4.34
CA CYS A 157 -6.76 -19.45 -5.06
C CYS A 157 -7.54 -20.33 -6.02
N ASN A 158 -8.86 -20.31 -5.96
CA ASN A 158 -9.70 -20.97 -6.96
C ASN A 158 -9.90 -20.03 -8.15
N THR A 159 -9.00 -20.11 -9.13
CA THR A 159 -9.01 -19.27 -10.33
C THR A 159 -10.05 -19.73 -11.34
N LYS A 160 -10.59 -18.79 -12.12
CA LYS A 160 -11.56 -19.12 -13.19
C LYS A 160 -10.96 -20.01 -14.27
N LYS A 161 -9.66 -19.84 -14.57
CA LYS A 161 -9.00 -20.51 -15.70
C LYS A 161 -8.41 -21.88 -15.36
N TYR A 162 -7.86 -22.04 -14.15
CA TYR A 162 -7.12 -23.27 -13.78
C TYR A 162 -7.68 -23.97 -12.53
N GLY A 163 -8.76 -23.46 -11.96
CA GLY A 163 -9.27 -23.92 -10.67
C GLY A 163 -8.27 -23.57 -9.55
N ASN A 164 -8.10 -24.47 -8.59
CA ASN A 164 -7.21 -24.26 -7.46
C ASN A 164 -5.74 -24.17 -7.90
N LEU A 165 -5.12 -23.02 -7.62
CA LEU A 165 -3.70 -22.77 -7.73
C LEU A 165 -3.13 -22.39 -6.36
N ASP A 166 -2.08 -23.08 -5.95
CA ASP A 166 -1.35 -22.74 -4.73
C ASP A 166 -0.33 -21.64 -5.00
N PHE A 167 -0.13 -20.77 -4.01
CA PHE A 167 0.88 -19.73 -4.06
C PHE A 167 1.59 -19.56 -2.71
N VAL A 168 2.80 -19.02 -2.79
CA VAL A 168 3.59 -18.59 -1.64
C VAL A 168 3.96 -17.13 -1.86
N ILE A 169 3.57 -16.28 -0.93
CA ILE A 169 4.05 -14.90 -0.84
C ILE A 169 5.23 -14.92 0.12
N THR A 170 6.38 -14.49 -0.37
CA THR A 170 7.60 -14.44 0.41
C THR A 170 8.16 -13.03 0.51
N PHE A 171 8.67 -12.71 1.69
CA PHE A 171 9.43 -11.48 1.97
C PHE A 171 10.93 -11.79 2.11
N ASN A 172 11.31 -13.05 1.92
CA ASN A 172 12.67 -13.53 2.00
C ASN A 172 13.47 -13.09 0.77
N TYR A 173 14.28 -12.03 0.92
CA TYR A 173 15.08 -11.47 -0.17
C TYR A 173 16.00 -12.49 -0.84
N THR A 174 16.42 -13.57 -0.15
CA THR A 174 17.25 -14.62 -0.76
C THR A 174 16.49 -15.41 -1.85
N GLU A 175 15.17 -15.34 -1.86
CA GLU A 175 14.31 -16.02 -2.84
C GLU A 175 13.96 -15.14 -4.04
N PHE A 176 14.34 -13.86 -4.03
CA PHE A 176 14.01 -12.88 -5.07
C PHE A 176 14.25 -13.43 -6.48
N ASN A 177 15.47 -13.89 -6.78
CA ASN A 177 15.85 -14.39 -8.12
C ASN A 177 15.06 -15.63 -8.57
N THR A 178 14.42 -16.35 -7.65
CA THR A 178 13.67 -17.59 -7.93
C THR A 178 12.15 -17.39 -7.96
N ALA A 179 11.67 -16.17 -7.72
CA ALA A 179 10.25 -15.86 -7.76
C ALA A 179 9.69 -15.92 -9.18
N ASP A 180 8.48 -16.46 -9.32
CA ASP A 180 7.74 -16.40 -10.59
C ASP A 180 7.21 -14.97 -10.81
N VAL A 181 6.80 -14.30 -9.72
CA VAL A 181 6.24 -12.95 -9.74
C VAL A 181 6.96 -12.05 -8.72
N VAL A 182 7.29 -10.83 -9.12
CA VAL A 182 7.70 -9.74 -8.22
C VAL A 182 6.54 -8.78 -8.10
N TYR A 183 5.90 -8.76 -6.94
CA TYR A 183 4.77 -7.90 -6.62
C TYR A 183 5.27 -6.67 -5.88
N MET A 184 5.06 -5.48 -6.45
CA MET A 184 5.53 -4.21 -5.92
C MET A 184 4.37 -3.38 -5.38
N ASN A 185 4.32 -3.27 -4.05
CA ASN A 185 3.28 -2.53 -3.34
C ASN A 185 3.73 -1.08 -3.11
N ASN A 186 2.94 -0.10 -3.58
CA ASN A 186 3.13 1.34 -3.36
C ASN A 186 4.53 1.87 -3.72
N LEU A 187 4.79 2.05 -5.02
CA LEU A 187 6.06 2.53 -5.60
C LEU A 187 6.33 4.04 -5.42
N PHE A 188 5.99 4.62 -4.28
CA PHE A 188 6.08 6.08 -4.05
C PHE A 188 7.50 6.63 -4.12
N LEU A 189 8.52 5.80 -3.90
CA LEU A 189 9.92 6.24 -3.85
C LEU A 189 10.50 6.57 -5.22
N LEU A 190 9.76 6.27 -6.30
CA LEU A 190 10.22 6.44 -7.67
C LEU A 190 9.92 7.83 -8.23
N ARG A 191 9.45 8.81 -7.44
CA ARG A 191 9.12 10.16 -7.95
C ARG A 191 10.34 11.10 -7.98
N HIS A 192 10.52 11.81 -9.10
CA HIS A 192 11.41 12.96 -9.23
C HIS A 192 10.62 14.25 -9.54
N PRO A 193 11.11 15.42 -9.09
CA PRO A 193 10.50 16.71 -9.43
C PRO A 193 10.74 17.09 -10.91
N GLU A 194 11.80 16.58 -11.53
CA GLU A 194 12.22 16.90 -12.89
C GLU A 194 12.27 15.65 -13.80
N PRO A 195 12.17 15.80 -15.13
CA PRO A 195 12.32 14.70 -16.08
C PRO A 195 13.58 13.87 -15.83
N PRO A 196 13.50 12.52 -15.89
CA PRO A 196 12.38 11.73 -16.41
C PRO A 196 11.20 11.50 -15.44
N TYR A 197 11.07 12.23 -14.33
CA TYR A 197 10.03 12.12 -13.29
C TYR A 197 10.01 10.81 -12.50
N TYR A 198 10.75 9.80 -12.97
CA TYR A 198 11.00 8.56 -12.24
C TYR A 198 12.39 7.99 -12.51
N ASP A 199 12.95 7.31 -11.51
CA ASP A 199 14.23 6.60 -11.63
C ASP A 199 14.00 5.09 -11.59
N VAL A 200 14.03 4.48 -12.77
CA VAL A 200 13.99 3.02 -12.97
C VAL A 200 15.12 2.27 -12.29
N GLN A 201 16.22 2.94 -11.94
CA GLN A 201 17.34 2.31 -11.24
C GLN A 201 17.05 2.07 -9.75
N LEU A 202 15.97 2.67 -9.23
CA LEU A 202 15.42 2.41 -7.90
C LEU A 202 14.41 1.24 -7.90
N LEU A 203 14.14 0.62 -9.06
CA LEU A 203 13.47 -0.68 -9.12
C LEU A 203 14.49 -1.80 -8.90
N PRO A 204 14.08 -2.97 -8.39
CA PRO A 204 14.94 -4.13 -8.41
C PRO A 204 15.37 -4.47 -9.84
N PRO A 205 16.47 -5.19 -10.03
CA PRO A 205 16.79 -5.74 -11.34
C PRO A 205 15.79 -6.84 -11.70
N ARG A 206 15.43 -6.98 -12.98
CA ARG A 206 14.46 -7.97 -13.46
C ARG A 206 15.17 -9.17 -14.07
N THR A 207 14.80 -10.40 -13.68
CA THR A 207 15.22 -11.60 -14.41
C THR A 207 14.26 -11.88 -15.58
N SER A 208 14.72 -12.55 -16.62
CA SER A 208 13.88 -12.87 -17.80
C SER A 208 12.73 -13.83 -17.52
N GLN A 209 12.74 -14.49 -16.35
CA GLN A 209 11.71 -15.45 -15.92
C GLN A 209 10.66 -14.83 -15.01
N GLN A 210 10.92 -13.63 -14.47
CA GLN A 210 10.01 -12.93 -13.56
C GLN A 210 8.98 -12.09 -14.33
N SER A 211 7.73 -12.20 -13.87
CA SER A 211 6.71 -11.20 -14.15
C SER A 211 6.69 -10.14 -13.05
N TRP A 212 6.51 -8.88 -13.42
CA TRP A 212 6.43 -7.75 -12.51
C TRP A 212 5.00 -7.25 -12.40
N VAL A 213 4.54 -7.09 -11.16
CA VAL A 213 3.21 -6.56 -10.83
C VAL A 213 3.40 -5.25 -10.07
N SER A 214 2.80 -4.16 -10.53
CA SER A 214 2.70 -2.93 -9.76
C SER A 214 1.32 -2.84 -9.14
N HIS A 215 1.26 -2.47 -7.86
CA HIS A 215 0.02 -2.19 -7.16
C HIS A 215 0.10 -0.80 -6.54
N PHE A 216 -0.73 0.11 -7.05
CA PHE A 216 -0.81 1.50 -6.61
C PHE A 216 -2.23 1.82 -6.14
N HIS A 217 -2.37 2.16 -4.86
CA HIS A 217 -3.70 2.29 -4.23
C HIS A 217 -3.76 3.31 -3.11
N SER A 218 -2.68 3.47 -2.33
CA SER A 218 -2.77 4.23 -1.06
C SER A 218 -2.67 5.75 -1.21
N GLU A 219 -2.42 6.27 -2.40
CA GLU A 219 -2.31 7.71 -2.61
C GLU A 219 -2.74 8.10 -4.04
N SER A 220 -2.95 9.40 -4.25
CA SER A 220 -3.45 9.92 -5.50
C SER A 220 -2.34 10.08 -6.56
N VAL A 221 -2.72 9.84 -7.80
CA VAL A 221 -1.95 10.21 -9.00
C VAL A 221 -1.57 11.70 -9.01
N ALA A 222 -2.30 12.56 -8.29
CA ALA A 222 -1.93 13.97 -8.13
C ALA A 222 -0.56 14.16 -7.44
N TYR A 223 -0.23 13.29 -6.49
CA TYR A 223 1.04 13.31 -5.77
C TYR A 223 2.11 12.45 -6.45
N TYR A 224 1.71 11.39 -7.15
CA TYR A 224 2.61 10.45 -7.80
C TYR A 224 2.32 10.32 -9.30
N PRO A 225 2.44 11.39 -10.08
CA PRO A 225 1.91 11.38 -11.43
C PRO A 225 2.77 10.59 -12.42
N HIS A 226 3.96 10.15 -12.01
CA HIS A 226 4.79 9.23 -12.78
C HIS A 226 4.08 7.88 -13.02
N VAL A 227 3.16 7.47 -12.13
CA VAL A 227 2.37 6.25 -12.33
C VAL A 227 1.40 6.36 -13.50
N ALA A 228 1.16 7.56 -14.03
CA ALA A 228 0.38 7.80 -15.24
C ALA A 228 1.26 7.90 -16.50
N ILE A 229 2.59 7.86 -16.37
CA ILE A 229 3.50 7.96 -17.53
C ILE A 229 3.52 6.62 -18.27
N PRO A 230 3.22 6.58 -19.58
CA PRO A 230 3.21 5.33 -20.33
C PRO A 230 4.55 4.56 -20.26
N GLY A 231 5.69 5.25 -20.27
CA GLY A 231 7.02 4.64 -20.12
C GLY A 231 7.25 3.95 -18.77
N PHE A 232 6.63 4.46 -17.70
CA PHE A 232 6.68 3.87 -16.37
C PHE A 232 5.76 2.65 -16.26
N ILE A 233 4.50 2.78 -16.66
CA ILE A 233 3.52 1.69 -16.60
C ILE A 233 3.96 0.48 -17.45
N ARG A 234 4.63 0.72 -18.60
CA ARG A 234 5.16 -0.34 -19.47
C ARG A 234 6.36 -1.10 -18.89
N GLN A 235 6.82 -0.78 -17.67
CA GLN A 235 7.78 -1.63 -16.96
C GLN A 235 7.13 -2.89 -16.39
N PHE A 236 5.82 -2.84 -16.12
CA PHE A 236 5.09 -3.90 -15.39
C PHE A 236 4.28 -4.77 -16.35
N ASP A 237 4.19 -6.06 -16.04
CA ASP A 237 3.35 -7.01 -16.77
C ASP A 237 1.91 -6.90 -16.30
N LEU A 238 1.66 -6.67 -15.00
CA LEU A 238 0.33 -6.36 -14.47
C LEU A 238 0.36 -5.06 -13.65
N THR A 239 -0.69 -4.26 -13.77
CA THR A 239 -0.94 -3.09 -12.93
C THR A 239 -2.27 -3.23 -12.22
N MET A 240 -2.26 -2.96 -10.91
CA MET A 240 -3.39 -3.13 -10.02
C MET A 240 -3.69 -1.83 -9.28
N GLY A 241 -4.97 -1.52 -9.10
CA GLY A 241 -5.42 -0.51 -8.16
C GLY A 241 -6.16 0.69 -8.70
N SER A 242 -5.78 1.87 -8.23
CA SER A 242 -6.51 3.11 -8.48
C SER A 242 -5.57 4.16 -9.07
N PRO A 243 -5.98 4.96 -10.07
CA PRO A 243 -7.32 5.06 -10.60
C PRO A 243 -7.65 3.90 -11.56
N PRO A 244 -8.87 3.37 -11.54
CA PRO A 244 -9.27 2.22 -12.36
C PRO A 244 -8.93 2.31 -13.85
N GLN A 245 -8.94 3.52 -14.41
CA GLN A 245 -8.66 3.78 -15.82
C GLN A 245 -7.20 3.55 -16.25
N LEU A 246 -6.27 3.41 -15.29
CA LEU A 246 -4.86 3.11 -15.56
C LEU A 246 -4.47 1.66 -15.29
N MET A 247 -5.34 0.88 -14.66
CA MET A 247 -4.98 -0.42 -14.09
C MET A 247 -5.61 -1.55 -14.89
N ASP A 248 -4.86 -2.65 -15.05
CA ASP A 248 -5.38 -3.87 -15.68
C ASP A 248 -6.36 -4.59 -14.75
N ASP A 249 -6.07 -4.61 -13.44
CA ASP A 249 -6.96 -5.10 -12.38
C ASP A 249 -7.34 -3.95 -11.44
N PRO A 250 -8.40 -3.19 -11.76
CA PRO A 250 -8.77 -2.00 -11.02
C PRO A 250 -9.42 -2.33 -9.68
N HIS A 251 -8.99 -1.63 -8.63
CA HIS A 251 -9.63 -1.72 -7.31
C HIS A 251 -9.57 -0.36 -6.59
N PRO A 252 -10.53 -0.08 -5.69
CA PRO A 252 -10.53 1.18 -4.95
C PRO A 252 -9.29 1.33 -4.04
N PRO A 253 -8.92 2.57 -3.69
CA PRO A 253 -7.87 2.87 -2.70
C PRO A 253 -8.11 2.20 -1.33
N TYR A 254 -9.38 2.12 -0.95
CA TYR A 254 -9.80 1.54 0.31
C TYR A 254 -10.54 0.23 0.07
N ARG A 255 -10.12 -0.82 0.75
CA ARG A 255 -10.71 -2.14 0.65
C ARG A 255 -12.09 -2.16 1.31
N ILE A 256 -13.08 -2.65 0.56
CA ILE A 256 -14.45 -2.83 1.05
C ILE A 256 -14.79 -4.32 0.92
N SER A 257 -14.82 -5.02 2.05
CA SER A 257 -15.28 -6.40 2.13
C SER A 257 -16.73 -6.46 2.60
N ASP A 258 -17.40 -7.60 2.37
CA ASP A 258 -18.76 -7.81 2.86
C ASP A 258 -18.84 -7.69 4.39
N GLU A 259 -17.81 -8.15 5.11
CA GLU A 259 -17.72 -8.00 6.56
C GLU A 259 -17.70 -6.52 6.95
N LEU A 260 -16.83 -5.72 6.32
CA LEU A 260 -16.78 -4.27 6.58
C LEU A 260 -18.11 -3.61 6.24
N VAL A 261 -18.75 -3.97 5.12
CA VAL A 261 -20.06 -3.43 4.74
C VAL A 261 -21.09 -3.71 5.84
N GLN A 262 -21.12 -4.94 6.37
CA GLN A 262 -22.02 -5.28 7.47
C GLN A 262 -21.68 -4.53 8.76
N GLU A 263 -20.40 -4.39 9.10
CA GLU A 263 -19.95 -3.60 10.25
C GLU A 263 -20.45 -2.16 10.15
N LEU A 264 -20.17 -1.47 9.03
CA LEU A 264 -20.59 -0.09 8.78
C LEU A 264 -22.12 0.07 8.81
N ALA A 265 -22.86 -0.89 8.26
CA ALA A 265 -24.32 -0.85 8.27
C ALA A 265 -24.91 -1.02 9.68
N ASN A 266 -24.19 -1.68 10.59
CA ASN A 266 -24.62 -1.93 11.96
C ASN A 266 -24.24 -0.81 12.94
N VAL A 267 -23.33 0.10 12.58
CA VAL A 267 -23.00 1.27 13.41
C VAL A 267 -24.24 2.15 13.57
N ALA A 268 -24.67 2.44 14.80
CA ALA A 268 -25.72 3.42 15.09
C ALA A 268 -25.11 4.82 15.37
N PRO A 269 -25.78 5.92 14.97
CA PRO A 269 -25.35 7.25 15.40
C PRO A 269 -25.41 7.39 16.92
N SER A 270 -24.37 7.97 17.53
CA SER A 270 -24.32 8.17 18.99
C SER A 270 -25.10 9.40 19.48
N TYR A 271 -25.68 10.15 18.55
CA TYR A 271 -26.35 11.42 18.79
C TYR A 271 -27.86 11.34 18.46
N PRO A 272 -28.71 12.16 19.10
CA PRO A 272 -30.14 12.20 18.81
C PRO A 272 -30.41 12.79 17.41
N LEU A 273 -31.25 12.10 16.63
CA LEU A 273 -31.65 12.53 15.28
C LEU A 273 -32.71 13.65 15.29
N ASP A 274 -33.56 13.66 16.31
CA ASP A 274 -34.72 14.54 16.50
C ASP A 274 -34.38 15.87 17.21
N LYS A 275 -33.17 16.00 17.75
CA LYS A 275 -32.73 17.19 18.48
C LYS A 275 -31.69 18.00 17.72
N THR A 276 -31.78 19.32 17.84
CA THR A 276 -30.72 20.23 17.37
C THR A 276 -29.40 19.88 18.06
N PRO A 277 -28.32 19.60 17.30
CA PRO A 277 -27.00 19.35 17.86
C PRO A 277 -26.43 20.59 18.54
N GLU A 278 -25.69 20.40 19.63
CA GLU A 278 -24.87 21.46 20.23
C GLU A 278 -23.74 21.86 19.27
N ASN A 279 -23.06 20.86 18.70
CA ASN A 279 -22.01 21.03 17.72
C ASN A 279 -22.32 20.17 16.49
N TYR A 280 -22.30 20.77 15.30
CA TYR A 280 -22.70 20.07 14.07
C TYR A 280 -21.59 19.21 13.48
N MET A 281 -20.32 19.65 13.61
CA MET A 281 -19.25 19.06 12.83
C MET A 281 -17.93 19.00 13.59
N GLY A 282 -17.25 17.86 13.48
CA GLY A 282 -15.87 17.68 13.90
C GLY A 282 -15.09 16.88 12.85
N PHE A 283 -13.81 17.17 12.67
CA PHE A 283 -12.95 16.45 11.71
C PHE A 283 -11.48 16.45 12.12
N LEU A 284 -10.70 15.61 11.46
CA LEU A 284 -9.26 15.42 11.66
C LEU A 284 -8.53 15.53 10.33
N VAL A 285 -7.74 16.59 10.15
CA VAL A 285 -6.90 16.79 8.96
C VAL A 285 -5.47 17.10 9.39
N SER A 286 -4.53 16.29 8.92
CA SER A 286 -3.11 16.44 9.26
C SER A 286 -2.18 16.74 8.08
N ASN A 287 -2.68 16.65 6.84
CA ASN A 287 -1.96 17.18 5.69
C ASN A 287 -2.45 18.62 5.46
N CYS A 288 -1.60 19.63 5.61
CA CYS A 288 -2.01 21.03 5.44
C CYS A 288 -1.66 21.61 4.08
N SER A 289 -1.17 20.79 3.15
CA SER A 289 -0.82 21.16 1.78
C SER A 289 -1.52 20.23 0.78
N PRO A 290 -2.86 20.22 0.75
CA PRO A 290 -3.60 19.50 -0.28
C PRO A 290 -3.32 20.07 -1.68
N LEU A 291 -3.51 19.25 -2.72
CA LEU A 291 -3.54 19.67 -4.12
C LEU A 291 -4.96 20.03 -4.59
N ASN A 292 -5.81 20.50 -3.66
CA ASN A 292 -7.17 20.98 -3.90
C ASN A 292 -7.57 22.04 -2.85
N ASP A 293 -8.80 22.54 -2.93
CA ASP A 293 -9.33 23.58 -2.03
C ASP A 293 -9.75 23.07 -0.63
N ARG A 294 -9.29 21.89 -0.17
CA ARG A 294 -9.72 21.31 1.13
C ARG A 294 -9.53 22.29 2.28
N ASN A 295 -8.41 22.99 2.34
CA ASN A 295 -8.15 23.92 3.44
C ASN A 295 -9.12 25.11 3.43
N LYS A 296 -9.56 25.54 2.25
CA LYS A 296 -10.52 26.64 2.11
C LYS A 296 -11.89 26.25 2.69
N ILE A 297 -12.46 25.13 2.25
CA ILE A 297 -13.76 24.66 2.78
C ILE A 297 -13.66 24.35 4.28
N MET A 298 -12.55 23.79 4.74
CA MET A 298 -12.29 23.50 6.15
C MET A 298 -12.36 24.78 7.00
N ASN A 299 -11.63 25.83 6.61
CA ASN A 299 -11.63 27.10 7.33
C ASN A 299 -13.02 27.75 7.32
N GLU A 300 -13.67 27.76 6.15
CA GLU A 300 -15.02 28.32 6.02
C GLU A 300 -16.06 27.57 6.86
N LEU A 301 -15.94 26.25 7.02
CA LEU A 301 -16.80 25.46 7.91
C LEU A 301 -16.54 25.79 9.38
N VAL A 302 -15.28 25.96 9.78
CA VAL A 302 -14.95 26.41 11.14
C VAL A 302 -15.61 27.76 11.41
N ASP A 303 -15.46 28.73 10.50
CA ASP A 303 -15.97 30.09 10.70
C ASP A 303 -17.51 30.16 10.68
N LYS A 304 -18.18 29.41 9.80
CA LYS A 304 -19.62 29.56 9.54
C LYS A 304 -20.52 28.68 10.39
N ILE A 305 -20.04 27.48 10.78
CA ILE A 305 -20.82 26.53 11.60
C ILE A 305 -20.14 26.18 12.92
N GLY A 306 -18.97 26.76 13.22
CA GLY A 306 -18.25 26.46 14.46
C GLY A 306 -17.70 25.04 14.48
N ALA A 307 -17.26 24.52 13.32
CA ALA A 307 -16.72 23.16 13.24
C ALA A 307 -15.44 23.00 14.08
N HIS A 308 -15.23 21.81 14.63
CA HIS A 308 -14.04 21.48 15.42
C HIS A 308 -13.01 20.71 14.57
N SER A 309 -11.84 21.31 14.37
CA SER A 309 -10.66 20.68 13.79
C SER A 309 -9.73 20.19 14.89
N TYR A 310 -9.58 18.87 14.99
CA TYR A 310 -8.69 18.20 15.93
C TYR A 310 -7.31 17.85 15.33
N GLY A 311 -7.21 17.88 14.00
CA GLY A 311 -5.97 17.57 13.28
C GLY A 311 -4.96 18.71 13.38
N ILE A 312 -3.75 18.54 12.84
CA ILE A 312 -2.74 19.62 12.92
C ILE A 312 -3.10 20.85 12.06
N CYS A 313 -3.99 20.70 11.08
CA CYS A 313 -4.41 21.81 10.23
C CYS A 313 -5.55 22.60 10.88
N TYR A 314 -5.41 23.92 10.97
CA TYR A 314 -6.26 24.86 11.73
C TYR A 314 -6.24 24.63 13.25
N HIS A 315 -6.47 23.40 13.71
CA HIS A 315 -6.36 22.94 15.11
C HIS A 315 -7.03 23.86 16.15
N ASN A 316 -8.36 24.00 16.11
CA ASN A 316 -9.11 24.82 17.08
C ASN A 316 -9.70 24.03 18.24
N LYS A 317 -9.46 22.72 18.29
CA LYS A 317 -9.97 21.85 19.35
C LYS A 317 -8.96 20.77 19.72
N ASP A 318 -8.61 20.74 21.00
CA ASP A 318 -7.77 19.68 21.55
C ASP A 318 -8.56 18.39 21.80
N PHE A 319 -7.86 17.26 21.78
CA PHE A 319 -8.41 16.01 22.26
C PHE A 319 -8.74 16.13 23.77
N PRO A 320 -9.80 15.44 24.25
CA PRO A 320 -10.05 15.32 25.68
C PRO A 320 -8.85 14.73 26.43
N GLU A 321 -8.72 15.04 27.71
CA GLU A 321 -7.66 14.50 28.57
C GLU A 321 -7.64 12.96 28.52
N GLY A 322 -6.44 12.38 28.40
CA GLY A 322 -6.23 10.93 28.30
C GLY A 322 -6.37 10.34 26.90
N MET A 323 -6.67 11.16 25.88
CA MET A 323 -6.69 10.75 24.46
C MET A 323 -5.58 11.47 23.68
N ASP A 324 -4.97 10.78 22.72
CA ASP A 324 -3.88 11.36 21.92
C ASP A 324 -3.88 10.85 20.47
N LYS A 325 -3.76 11.79 19.52
CA LYS A 325 -3.61 11.50 18.08
C LYS A 325 -2.29 10.79 17.74
N ASN A 326 -1.30 10.83 18.62
CA ASN A 326 -0.01 10.12 18.48
C ASN A 326 0.11 8.93 19.45
N GLY A 327 -0.94 8.63 20.22
CA GLY A 327 -0.96 7.56 21.21
C GLY A 327 -1.17 6.17 20.59
N PRO A 328 -0.90 5.10 21.34
CA PRO A 328 -1.10 3.72 20.86
C PRO A 328 -2.58 3.38 20.56
N ASN A 329 -3.52 4.15 21.10
CA ASN A 329 -4.98 3.96 20.95
C ASN A 329 -5.61 4.93 19.94
N TRP A 330 -4.82 5.50 19.01
CA TRP A 330 -5.25 6.62 18.17
C TRP A 330 -6.57 6.34 17.41
N GLU A 331 -6.78 5.12 16.91
CA GLU A 331 -7.99 4.76 16.17
C GLU A 331 -9.23 4.84 17.04
N GLU A 332 -9.15 4.32 18.25
CA GLU A 332 -10.26 4.37 19.21
C GLU A 332 -10.53 5.80 19.66
N ASP A 333 -9.48 6.57 19.95
CA ASP A 333 -9.58 7.94 20.40
C ASP A 333 -10.21 8.83 19.32
N LYS A 334 -9.77 8.66 18.06
CA LYS A 334 -10.41 9.28 16.90
C LYS A 334 -11.91 8.96 16.85
N LYS A 335 -12.29 7.69 16.98
CA LYS A 335 -13.69 7.25 16.93
C LYS A 335 -14.50 7.85 18.09
N LYS A 336 -13.98 7.83 19.32
CA LYS A 336 -14.62 8.38 20.52
C LYS A 336 -14.85 9.89 20.43
N VAL A 337 -13.89 10.63 19.87
CA VAL A 337 -14.00 12.08 19.71
C VAL A 337 -15.00 12.44 18.62
N LEU A 338 -14.87 11.83 17.43
CA LEU A 338 -15.66 12.24 16.26
C LEU A 338 -17.09 11.70 16.27
N SER A 339 -17.37 10.56 16.91
CA SER A 339 -18.72 9.98 16.96
C SER A 339 -19.78 10.87 17.61
N LYS A 340 -19.35 11.88 18.39
CA LYS A 340 -20.22 12.86 19.06
C LYS A 340 -20.85 13.86 18.07
N TYR A 341 -20.30 13.98 16.86
CA TYR A 341 -20.76 14.94 15.87
C TYR A 341 -21.70 14.28 14.86
N PRO A 342 -22.75 14.98 14.42
CA PRO A 342 -23.60 14.47 13.37
C PRO A 342 -22.94 14.45 12.00
N PHE A 343 -22.08 15.42 11.72
CA PHE A 343 -21.37 15.53 10.46
C PHE A 343 -19.86 15.46 10.70
N SER A 344 -19.14 14.92 9.74
CA SER A 344 -17.68 14.99 9.71
C SER A 344 -17.20 15.23 8.29
N LEU A 345 -16.18 16.08 8.16
CA LEU A 345 -15.59 16.41 6.87
C LEU A 345 -14.74 15.24 6.36
N ALA A 346 -15.20 14.59 5.30
CA ALA A 346 -14.49 13.56 4.55
C ALA A 346 -13.86 14.19 3.30
N ALA A 347 -12.82 15.00 3.48
CA ALA A 347 -12.17 15.72 2.39
C ALA A 347 -10.83 15.11 2.00
N GLU A 348 -10.75 14.67 0.74
CA GLU A 348 -9.53 14.15 0.15
C GLU A 348 -8.48 15.23 -0.08
N ASN A 349 -7.22 14.80 -0.22
CA ASN A 349 -6.09 15.70 -0.49
C ASN A 349 -5.98 16.10 -1.97
N SER A 350 -6.80 15.53 -2.86
CA SER A 350 -6.92 15.84 -4.29
C SER A 350 -8.28 15.39 -4.81
N ASN A 351 -8.74 15.96 -5.94
CA ASN A 351 -10.07 15.69 -6.50
C ASN A 351 -10.02 14.73 -7.70
N CYS A 352 -9.35 13.59 -7.53
CA CYS A 352 -9.08 12.67 -8.62
C CYS A 352 -10.14 11.57 -8.73
N LEU A 353 -10.52 11.20 -9.95
CA LEU A 353 -11.49 10.13 -10.21
C LEU A 353 -11.09 8.82 -9.53
N GLY A 354 -12.04 8.17 -8.88
CA GLY A 354 -11.84 6.93 -8.13
C GLY A 354 -10.99 7.06 -6.86
N TYR A 355 -10.57 8.28 -6.47
CA TYR A 355 -9.82 8.52 -5.25
C TYR A 355 -10.76 8.78 -4.05
N VAL A 356 -11.30 7.69 -3.51
CA VAL A 356 -12.13 7.66 -2.30
C VAL A 356 -11.46 6.76 -1.27
N THR A 357 -11.01 7.33 -0.15
CA THR A 357 -10.14 6.63 0.81
C THR A 357 -10.82 6.39 2.16
N GLU A 358 -10.04 5.95 3.16
CA GLU A 358 -10.45 5.75 4.56
C GLU A 358 -11.25 6.94 5.12
N LYS A 359 -11.00 8.17 4.66
CA LYS A 359 -11.65 9.38 5.18
C LYS A 359 -13.18 9.31 5.06
N PHE A 360 -13.70 8.71 3.99
CA PHE A 360 -15.14 8.53 3.85
C PHE A 360 -15.66 7.44 4.81
N TYR A 361 -15.01 6.28 4.79
CA TYR A 361 -15.47 5.10 5.52
C TYR A 361 -15.30 5.23 7.03
N ASP A 362 -14.27 5.93 7.49
CA ASP A 362 -14.07 6.28 8.91
C ASP A 362 -15.23 7.11 9.45
N VAL A 363 -15.83 7.98 8.63
CA VAL A 363 -17.00 8.77 9.03
C VAL A 363 -18.24 7.90 9.16
N LEU A 364 -18.44 6.93 8.25
CA LEU A 364 -19.49 5.93 8.41
C LEU A 364 -19.27 5.06 9.66
N ALA A 365 -18.02 4.68 9.94
CA ALA A 365 -17.63 3.81 11.05
C ALA A 365 -17.88 4.43 12.43
N ILE A 366 -17.96 5.76 12.52
CA ILE A 366 -18.31 6.49 13.75
C ILE A 366 -19.80 6.85 13.82
N GLY A 367 -20.60 6.45 12.82
CA GLY A 367 -22.03 6.73 12.75
C GLY A 367 -22.38 8.16 12.36
N ALA A 368 -21.40 8.96 11.93
CA ALA A 368 -21.62 10.33 11.45
C ALA A 368 -21.93 10.35 9.94
N ILE A 369 -22.39 11.51 9.45
CA ILE A 369 -22.72 11.75 8.05
C ILE A 369 -21.51 12.41 7.37
N PRO A 370 -20.93 11.80 6.33
CA PRO A 370 -19.84 12.41 5.58
C PRO A 370 -20.29 13.68 4.86
N VAL A 371 -19.55 14.76 5.06
CA VAL A 371 -19.55 15.93 4.18
C VAL A 371 -18.33 15.78 3.29
N TYR A 372 -18.54 15.40 2.03
CA TYR A 372 -17.49 14.90 1.15
C TYR A 372 -16.95 15.98 0.21
N MET A 373 -15.64 15.95 -0.02
CA MET A 373 -14.94 16.70 -1.06
C MET A 373 -13.83 15.81 -1.65
N GLY A 374 -13.91 15.48 -2.93
CA GLY A 374 -12.92 14.61 -3.58
C GLY A 374 -13.32 14.19 -5.00
N ALA A 375 -13.30 12.89 -5.28
CA ALA A 375 -13.61 12.29 -6.57
C ALA A 375 -15.02 12.63 -7.08
N SER A 376 -15.18 13.01 -8.35
CA SER A 376 -16.50 13.35 -8.95
C SER A 376 -17.38 12.14 -9.24
N ASP A 377 -16.79 10.96 -9.27
CA ASP A 377 -17.47 9.68 -9.41
C ASP A 377 -17.66 8.95 -8.07
N VAL A 378 -17.56 9.66 -6.92
CA VAL A 378 -17.72 9.09 -5.57
C VAL A 378 -18.99 8.24 -5.40
N VAL A 379 -20.08 8.58 -6.10
CA VAL A 379 -21.35 7.81 -6.11
C VAL A 379 -21.19 6.36 -6.54
N ASP A 380 -20.11 6.02 -7.25
CA ASP A 380 -19.82 4.64 -7.64
C ASP A 380 -19.09 3.85 -6.53
N TYR A 381 -18.58 4.50 -5.49
CA TYR A 381 -17.72 3.91 -4.45
C TYR A 381 -18.36 3.91 -3.06
N VAL A 382 -19.51 4.56 -2.89
CA VAL A 382 -20.14 4.74 -1.57
C VAL A 382 -21.64 4.42 -1.64
N PRO A 383 -22.28 4.12 -0.50
CA PRO A 383 -23.71 3.86 -0.48
C PRO A 383 -24.50 5.10 -0.89
N GLU A 384 -25.44 4.92 -1.81
CA GLU A 384 -26.26 6.01 -2.34
C GLU A 384 -27.03 6.71 -1.21
N GLY A 385 -27.01 8.05 -1.22
CA GLY A 385 -27.69 8.88 -0.22
C GLY A 385 -27.04 8.86 1.17
N SER A 386 -25.83 8.31 1.34
CA SER A 386 -25.16 8.25 2.65
C SER A 386 -24.40 9.51 3.06
N TYR A 387 -24.23 10.48 2.16
CA TYR A 387 -23.33 11.63 2.36
C TYR A 387 -23.90 12.92 1.75
N ILE A 388 -23.26 14.04 2.09
CA ILE A 388 -23.48 15.35 1.48
C ILE A 388 -22.27 15.66 0.59
N ASP A 389 -22.49 15.86 -0.70
CA ASP A 389 -21.43 16.32 -1.60
C ASP A 389 -21.27 17.83 -1.49
N SER A 390 -20.11 18.31 -1.06
CA SER A 390 -19.85 19.75 -0.94
C SER A 390 -19.97 20.51 -2.27
N ARG A 391 -19.82 19.82 -3.41
CA ARG A 391 -19.85 20.41 -4.75
C ARG A 391 -21.26 20.73 -5.24
N ASP A 392 -22.28 20.15 -4.61
CA ASP A 392 -23.69 20.44 -4.92
C ASP A 392 -24.11 21.85 -4.45
N PHE A 393 -23.24 22.54 -3.70
CA PHE A 393 -23.51 23.84 -3.12
C PHE A 393 -22.68 24.93 -3.79
N LYS A 394 -23.34 26.06 -4.10
CA LYS A 394 -22.68 27.23 -4.71
C LYS A 394 -21.69 27.94 -3.79
N SER A 395 -21.80 27.72 -2.47
CA SER A 395 -20.89 28.27 -1.46
C SER A 395 -20.98 27.47 -0.16
N THR A 396 -19.99 27.64 0.72
CA THR A 396 -19.99 27.00 2.04
C THR A 396 -21.13 27.49 2.93
N GLU A 397 -21.62 28.73 2.76
CA GLU A 397 -22.83 29.21 3.45
C GLU A 397 -24.05 28.37 3.10
N ALA A 398 -24.28 28.11 1.80
CA ALA A 398 -25.40 27.30 1.36
C ALA A 398 -25.30 25.86 1.90
N LEU A 399 -24.09 25.30 1.93
CA LEU A 399 -23.82 24.01 2.57
C LEU A 399 -24.16 24.03 4.07
N VAL A 400 -23.74 25.07 4.80
CA VAL A 400 -24.03 25.23 6.23
C VAL A 400 -25.53 25.39 6.49
N GLU A 401 -26.23 26.16 5.66
CA GLU A 401 -27.69 26.30 5.77
C GLU A 401 -28.42 24.98 5.56
N TYR A 402 -27.95 24.16 4.62
CA TYR A 402 -28.47 22.81 4.39
C TYR A 402 -28.19 21.89 5.59
N ILE A 403 -26.94 21.84 6.08
CA ILE A 403 -26.54 21.05 7.25
C ILE A 403 -27.41 21.34 8.47
N LYS A 404 -27.77 22.61 8.69
CA LYS A 404 -28.61 23.03 9.84
C LYS A 404 -30.08 22.61 9.73
N LYS A 405 -30.58 22.34 8.52
CA LYS A 405 -32.01 22.10 8.24
C LYS A 405 -32.33 20.67 7.82
N VAL A 406 -31.34 19.93 7.33
CA VAL A 406 -31.56 18.62 6.73
C VAL A 406 -32.07 17.59 7.74
N ASP A 407 -33.05 16.78 7.33
CA ASP A 407 -33.44 15.59 8.07
C ASP A 407 -32.32 14.55 8.01
N ARG A 408 -31.59 14.41 9.11
CA ARG A 408 -30.45 13.48 9.20
C ARG A 408 -30.85 12.02 9.04
N SER A 409 -32.10 11.65 9.32
CA SER A 409 -32.56 10.26 9.23
C SER A 409 -32.44 9.70 7.80
N GLN A 410 -32.52 10.57 6.78
CA GLN A 410 -32.44 10.15 5.39
C GLN A 410 -31.08 9.55 5.00
N PHE A 411 -29.99 9.99 5.65
CA PHE A 411 -28.63 9.52 5.36
C PHE A 411 -28.34 8.13 5.93
N TYR A 412 -29.31 7.50 6.60
CA TYR A 412 -29.19 6.15 7.16
C TYR A 412 -30.02 5.11 6.43
N LYS A 413 -30.83 5.52 5.44
CA LYS A 413 -31.70 4.61 4.66
C LYS A 413 -30.91 3.51 3.92
N TRP A 414 -29.67 3.79 3.52
CA TRP A 414 -28.80 2.82 2.88
C TRP A 414 -28.51 1.59 3.75
N LYS A 415 -28.52 1.74 5.09
CA LYS A 415 -28.15 0.66 6.03
C LYS A 415 -29.05 -0.56 5.88
N ASP A 416 -30.36 -0.36 5.77
CA ASP A 416 -31.31 -1.47 5.61
C ASP A 416 -31.22 -2.14 4.24
N ILE A 417 -30.78 -1.39 3.22
CA ILE A 417 -30.57 -1.91 1.87
C ILE A 417 -29.35 -2.84 1.88
N VAL A 418 -28.22 -2.39 2.42
CA VAL A 418 -26.97 -3.16 2.38
C VAL A 418 -26.93 -4.33 3.37
N LYS A 419 -27.69 -4.26 4.47
CA LYS A 419 -27.90 -5.42 5.37
C LYS A 419 -28.59 -6.58 4.67
N LYS A 420 -29.44 -6.29 3.68
CA LYS A 420 -30.13 -7.31 2.87
C LYS A 420 -29.28 -7.76 1.68
N ASP A 421 -28.53 -6.84 1.10
CA ASP A 421 -27.71 -7.09 -0.08
C ASP A 421 -26.41 -6.25 -0.02
N PRO A 422 -25.29 -6.81 0.46
CA PRO A 422 -24.01 -6.12 0.58
C PRO A 422 -23.52 -5.53 -0.75
N SER A 423 -23.87 -6.16 -1.88
CA SER A 423 -23.47 -5.70 -3.23
C SER A 423 -24.05 -4.32 -3.59
N ARG A 424 -25.08 -3.86 -2.85
CA ARG A 424 -25.68 -2.53 -3.01
C ARG A 424 -24.88 -1.43 -2.32
N PHE A 425 -23.82 -1.75 -1.59
CA PHE A 425 -23.00 -0.75 -0.90
C PHE A 425 -22.35 0.22 -1.89
N CYS A 426 -21.91 -0.25 -3.05
CA CYS A 426 -21.35 0.60 -4.09
C CYS A 426 -21.27 -0.15 -5.42
N LYS A 427 -21.12 0.58 -6.53
CA LYS A 427 -21.12 0.00 -7.88
C LYS A 427 -19.74 -0.51 -8.31
N LYS A 428 -18.67 0.10 -7.82
CA LYS A 428 -17.28 -0.12 -8.26
C LYS A 428 -16.34 -0.65 -7.17
N CYS A 429 -16.81 -0.92 -5.96
CA CYS A 429 -15.95 -1.58 -4.96
C CYS A 429 -15.92 -3.09 -5.10
N LYS A 430 -16.10 -3.60 -6.33
CA LYS A 430 -16.12 -5.04 -6.69
C LYS A 430 -15.25 -5.83 -5.73
N GLU A 431 -15.82 -6.90 -5.18
CA GLU A 431 -15.19 -7.88 -4.28
C GLU A 431 -13.69 -7.79 -4.38
N SER A 432 -13.08 -6.99 -3.50
CA SER A 432 -11.64 -6.96 -3.36
C SER A 432 -11.27 -8.40 -3.11
N VAL A 433 -10.68 -9.03 -4.12
CA VAL A 433 -10.28 -10.42 -4.07
C VAL A 433 -9.56 -10.58 -2.75
N SER A 434 -9.96 -11.59 -1.99
CA SER A 434 -9.66 -11.72 -0.55
C SER A 434 -8.16 -11.72 -0.22
N ASP A 435 -7.32 -11.73 -1.26
CA ASP A 435 -5.88 -11.68 -1.26
C ASP A 435 -5.40 -11.08 -2.60
N TYR A 436 -4.44 -10.15 -2.58
CA TYR A 436 -3.79 -9.68 -3.81
C TYR A 436 -3.06 -10.83 -4.54
N GLY A 437 -2.66 -11.88 -3.82
CA GLY A 437 -2.19 -13.12 -4.42
C GLY A 437 -3.21 -13.72 -5.39
N CYS A 438 -4.50 -13.75 -5.01
CA CYS A 438 -5.55 -14.24 -5.90
C CYS A 438 -5.77 -13.34 -7.12
N SER A 439 -5.75 -12.01 -6.95
CA SER A 439 -5.83 -11.06 -8.08
C SER A 439 -4.71 -11.29 -9.11
N ILE A 440 -3.49 -11.51 -8.64
CA ILE A 440 -2.34 -11.85 -9.49
C ILE A 440 -2.63 -13.15 -10.24
N LEU A 441 -3.08 -14.19 -9.53
CA LEU A 441 -3.31 -15.53 -10.08
C LEU A 441 -4.42 -15.58 -11.14
N GLU A 442 -5.49 -14.78 -11.00
CA GLU A 442 -6.55 -14.65 -12.03
C GLU A 442 -6.02 -14.08 -13.36
N ASN A 443 -4.88 -13.38 -13.32
CA ASN A 443 -4.24 -12.78 -14.49
C ASN A 443 -3.07 -13.61 -15.04
N VAL A 444 -2.82 -14.82 -14.50
CA VAL A 444 -1.75 -15.72 -14.95
C VAL A 444 -2.13 -16.48 -16.22
N ASN A 445 -1.17 -16.59 -17.12
CA ASN A 445 -1.18 -17.45 -18.28
C ASN A 445 0.03 -18.37 -18.22
N PHE A 446 -0.21 -19.67 -18.06
CA PHE A 446 0.82 -20.68 -18.19
C PHE A 446 1.08 -20.93 -19.68
N ILE A 447 2.35 -20.92 -20.08
CA ILE A 447 2.81 -21.06 -21.47
C ILE A 447 3.86 -22.16 -21.61
#